data_AF-A0A1S2WRL2-F1
#
_entry.id   AF-A0A1S2WRL2-F1
#
_cell.length_a   1.000
_cell.length_b   1.000
_cell.length_c   1.000
_cell.angle_alpha   90.00
_cell.angle_beta   90.00
_cell.angle_gamma   90.00
#
_symmetry.space_group_name_H-M   'P 1'
#
loop_
_entity.id
_entity.type
_entity.pdbx_description
1 polymer ?
#
loop_
_entity_poly.entity_id
_entity_poly.type
_entity_poly.pdbx_seq_one_letter_code
_entity_poly.pdbx_strand_id
1 'polypeptide(L)' 'MAIVGYARVSSIGQSLELQIEKLKTYGCTALFLNPIWSAS' A
#
# COMPACT_ATOMS: atom_id res chain seq x y z
N MET A 1 -9.65 -17.73 3.65
CA MET A 1 -8.55 -17.21 2.81
C MET A 1 -8.30 -15.78 3.24
N ALA A 2 -7.12 -15.43 3.75
CA ALA A 2 -6.82 -14.04 4.11
C ALA A 2 -6.54 -13.23 2.84
N ILE A 3 -7.20 -12.08 2.66
CA ILE A 3 -6.94 -11.18 1.54
C ILE A 3 -5.82 -10.24 1.96
N VAL A 4 -4.67 -10.39 1.31
CA VAL A 4 -3.47 -9.59 1.58
C VAL A 4 -3.29 -8.57 0.47
N GLY A 5 -3.19 -7.30 0.82
CA GLY A 5 -2.90 -6.21 -0.09
C GLY A 5 -1.43 -5.81 -0.07
N TYR A 6 -0.87 -5.51 -1.24
CA TYR A 6 0.48 -4.98 -1.39
C TYR A 6 0.44 -3.62 -2.08
N ALA A 7 1.08 -2.62 -1.47
CA ALA A 7 1.20 -1.28 -2.05
C ALA A 7 2.66 -0.83 -2.08
N ARG A 8 3.06 -0.25 -3.21
CA ARG A 8 4.43 0.17 -3.53
C ARG A 8 4.37 1.50 -4.26
N VAL A 9 5.23 2.42 -3.84
CA VAL A 9 5.46 3.69 -4.55
C VAL A 9 6.95 3.82 -4.84
N SER A 10 7.28 4.21 -6.07
CA SER A 10 8.67 4.29 -6.54
C SER A 10 9.23 5.71 -6.57
N SER A 11 8.39 6.72 -6.34
CA SER A 11 8.76 8.14 -6.40
C SER A 11 8.02 8.91 -5.31
N ILE A 12 8.69 9.91 -4.72
CA ILE A 12 8.09 10.87 -3.80
C ILE A 12 7.10 11.71 -4.64
N GLY A 13 5.80 11.56 -4.38
CA GLY A 13 4.73 12.18 -5.17
C GLY A 13 3.70 11.19 -5.74
N GLN A 14 3.94 9.88 -5.67
CA GLN A 14 2.90 8.88 -5.90
C GLN A 14 2.06 8.68 -4.63
N SER A 15 0.73 8.74 -4.77
CA SER A 15 -0.20 8.61 -3.64
C SER A 15 -0.33 7.16 -3.18
N LEU A 16 0.56 6.75 -2.27
CA LEU A 16 0.47 5.48 -1.55
C LEU A 16 -0.87 5.37 -0.80
N GLU A 17 -1.36 6.48 -0.27
CA GLU A 17 -2.63 6.59 0.45
C GLU A 17 -3.81 6.13 -0.41
N LEU A 18 -3.84 6.50 -1.69
CA LEU A 18 -4.87 6.11 -2.65
C LEU A 18 -4.85 4.60 -2.95
N GLN A 19 -3.67 3.99 -2.98
CA GLN A 19 -3.54 2.53 -3.10
C GLN A 19 -4.02 1.82 -1.83
N ILE A 20 -3.67 2.35 -0.65
CA ILE A 20 -4.11 1.82 0.64
C ILE A 20 -5.64 1.91 0.76
N GLU A 21 -6.24 3.04 0.38
CA GLU A 21 -7.68 3.25 0.45
C GLU A 21 -8.42 2.21 -0.40
N LYS A 22 -7.98 2.01 -1.65
CA LYS A 22 -8.54 0.98 -2.55
C LYS A 22 -8.41 -0.43 -2.00
N LEU A 23 -7.26 -0.78 -1.40
CA LEU A 23 -7.04 -2.09 -0.79
C LEU A 23 -7.92 -2.29 0.45
N LYS A 24 -8.13 -1.25 1.25
CA LYS A 24 -9.08 -1.27 2.38
C LYS A 24 -10.52 -1.41 1.90
N THR A 25 -10.93 -0.67 0.86
CA THR A 25 -12.27 -0.80 0.26
C THR A 25 -12.52 -2.19 -0.30
N TYR A 26 -11.49 -2.85 -0.84
CA TYR A 26 -11.57 -4.23 -1.33
C TYR A 26 -11.71 -5.27 -0.19
N GLY A 27 -11.40 -4.90 1.06
CA GLY A 27 -11.46 -5.81 2.20
C GLY A 27 -10.14 -6.52 2.52
N CYS A 28 -9.00 -5.98 2.07
CA CYS A 28 -7.68 -6.48 2.47
C CYS A 28 -7.46 -6.21 3.97
N THR A 29 -7.26 -7.26 4.75
CA THR A 29 -7.03 -7.18 6.20
C THR A 29 -5.56 -7.10 6.59
N ALA A 30 -4.66 -7.54 5.71
CA ALA A 30 -3.22 -7.39 5.87
C ALA A 30 -2.67 -6.53 4.73
N LEU A 31 -1.92 -5.46 5.06
CA LEU A 31 -1.36 -4.53 4.09
C LEU A 31 0.16 -4.46 4.26
N PHE A 32 0.89 -4.73 3.19
CA PHE A 32 2.34 -4.56 3.13
C PHE A 32 2.68 -3.32 2.31
N LEU A 33 3.45 -2.41 2.90
CA LEU A 33 3.82 -1.13 2.32
C LEU A 33 5.33 -1.09 2.08
N ASN A 34 5.75 -0.77 0.86
CA ASN A 34 7.16 -0.56 0.54
C ASN A 34 7.40 0.81 -0.13
N PRO A 35 7.38 1.91 0.65
CA PRO A 35 7.70 3.22 0.12
C PRO A 35 9.23 3.44 0.07
N ILE A 36 9.69 4.11 -0.99
CA ILE A 36 11.13 4.37 -1.20
C ILE A 36 11.80 5.21 -0.09
N TRP A 37 11.05 5.98 0.69
CA TRP A 37 11.58 6.81 1.77
C TRP A 37 11.63 6.12 3.14
N SER A 38 11.03 4.93 3.30
CA SER A 38 11.10 4.18 4.56
C SER A 38 12.39 3.37 4.70
N ALA A 39 13.22 3.33 3.65
CA ALA A 39 14.51 2.63 3.65
C ALA A 39 15.69 3.51 4.09
N SER A 40 15.42 4.68 4.67
CA SER A 40 16.42 5.69 5.07
C SER A 40 16.52 5.86 6.57
#